data_AF-Q651P3-F1
#
_entry.id   AF-Q651P3-F1
#
_cell.length_a   1.000
_cell.length_b   1.000
_cell.length_c   1.000
_cell.angle_alpha   90.00
_cell.angle_beta   90.00
_cell.angle_gamma   90.00
#
_symmetry.space_group_name_H-M   'P 1'
#
loop_
_entity.id
_entity.type
_entity.pdbx_description
1 polymer ?
#
loop_
_entity_poly.entity_id
_entity_poly.type
_entity_poly.pdbx_seq_one_letter_code
_entity_poly.pdbx_strand_id
1 'polypeptide(L)'
;MAPPQLVSVLVALLCVAAASPAGVGAARFVCNATAPRASTCQALVAYAPPNATTLAAVRALFQLRSHRALLASNGLPLSTPPSAPAPSPLRVRLPCLCSGGAGATFQRPTYRIRAGDTLDAIARGVFAGLVTYQDIAAANNVSDPNKIAVGQELWIPVPCSCDPVAGQPVVHYTYVVPPGASVAAIAQDFATTEATVLALNRMPDAKSLLAGQVLDVPLRACSSAISSTAIDRNLLVPNGSYILTANNCIMCGCSSYTWQLDCQPTQGISSSFCPASKCGDMFLGNTTTSPTSSCESTACSYAGYTNSTSFTILANLTTSSTCNAAAMSPMAQQAHSSAFRLASTWLRWTELIVCLHVIFLCVSFLNHV
;
A
#
# COMPACT_ATOMS: atom_id res chain seq x y z
N MET A 1 -26.71 24.78 81.01
CA MET A 1 -26.43 25.81 79.98
C MET A 1 -25.50 25.18 78.97
N ALA A 2 -25.90 25.19 77.70
CA ALA A 2 -25.35 24.34 76.63
C ALA A 2 -23.86 24.59 76.32
N PRO A 3 -23.08 23.56 75.91
CA PRO A 3 -21.84 23.77 75.18
C PRO A 3 -22.10 23.90 73.66
N PRO A 4 -21.33 24.73 72.94
CA PRO A 4 -21.54 25.00 71.53
C PRO A 4 -20.93 23.92 70.62
N GLN A 5 -21.53 23.79 69.45
CA GLN A 5 -21.22 22.84 68.39
C GLN A 5 -19.86 23.11 67.74
N LEU A 6 -18.99 22.11 67.68
CA LEU A 6 -17.80 22.12 66.83
C LEU A 6 -18.19 21.63 65.42
N VAL A 7 -18.28 22.58 64.49
CA VAL A 7 -18.43 22.31 63.06
C VAL A 7 -17.07 21.81 62.53
N SER A 8 -16.98 20.51 62.21
CA SER A 8 -15.86 19.97 61.43
C SER A 8 -16.03 20.36 59.97
N VAL A 9 -15.20 21.31 59.51
CA VAL A 9 -15.08 21.66 58.09
C VAL A 9 -14.22 20.61 57.40
N LEU A 10 -14.87 19.70 56.68
CA LEU A 10 -14.23 18.73 55.81
C LEU A 10 -13.83 19.44 54.50
N VAL A 11 -12.56 19.81 54.35
CA VAL A 11 -12.02 20.34 53.10
C VAL A 11 -11.82 19.16 52.14
N ALA A 12 -12.80 18.95 51.25
CA ALA A 12 -12.66 18.03 50.13
C ALA A 12 -11.74 18.66 49.07
N LEU A 13 -10.50 18.17 49.00
CA LEU A 13 -9.55 18.51 47.94
C LEU A 13 -10.06 17.89 46.62
N LEU A 14 -10.71 18.70 45.77
CA LEU A 14 -10.99 18.30 44.39
C LEU A 14 -9.68 18.26 43.61
N CYS A 15 -9.12 17.07 43.42
CA CYS A 15 -8.14 16.82 42.37
C CYS A 15 -8.83 16.92 41.02
N VAL A 16 -8.84 18.11 40.42
CA VAL A 16 -9.13 18.27 38.99
C VAL A 16 -7.99 17.59 38.24
N ALA A 17 -8.21 16.34 37.82
CA ALA A 17 -7.37 15.70 36.83
C ALA A 17 -7.50 16.52 35.53
N ALA A 18 -6.54 17.41 35.29
CA ALA A 18 -6.35 18.01 33.99
C ALA A 18 -6.01 16.88 33.02
N ALA A 19 -7.03 16.37 32.32
CA ALA A 19 -6.84 15.58 31.13
C ALA A 19 -6.04 16.45 30.16
N SER A 20 -4.75 16.18 30.06
CA SER A 20 -3.92 16.79 29.01
C SER A 20 -4.58 16.47 27.68
N PRO A 21 -4.71 17.44 26.74
CA PRO A 21 -5.13 17.11 25.40
C PRO A 21 -4.15 16.07 24.88
N ALA A 22 -4.70 14.92 24.48
CA ALA A 22 -3.92 13.82 23.92
C ALA A 22 -2.97 14.42 22.88
N GLY A 23 -1.67 14.25 23.12
CA GLY A 23 -0.66 14.56 22.10
C GLY A 23 -1.12 13.91 20.81
N VAL A 24 -1.01 14.65 19.70
CA VAL A 24 -1.29 14.15 18.35
C VAL A 24 -0.53 12.83 18.22
N GLY A 25 -1.27 11.74 18.40
CA GLY A 25 -0.71 10.41 18.47
C GLY A 25 -0.06 10.13 17.15
N ALA A 26 1.02 9.36 17.21
CA ALA A 26 1.76 8.99 16.01
C ALA A 26 0.79 8.58 14.90
N ALA A 27 0.99 9.03 13.66
CA ALA A 27 0.13 8.69 12.53
C ALA A 27 0.17 7.16 12.37
N ARG A 28 -0.79 6.50 12.98
CA ARG A 28 -0.95 5.07 13.07
C ARG A 28 -2.33 4.78 12.54
N PHE A 29 -2.40 3.94 11.51
CA PHE A 29 -3.70 3.51 11.04
C PHE A 29 -4.34 2.66 12.12
N VAL A 30 -5.65 2.83 12.26
CA VAL A 30 -6.46 2.06 13.21
C VAL A 30 -6.35 0.60 12.83
N CYS A 31 -6.13 -0.23 13.84
CA CYS A 31 -6.20 -1.67 13.64
C CYS A 31 -6.86 -2.33 14.83
N ASN A 32 -7.97 -3.02 14.60
CA ASN A 32 -8.85 -3.58 15.63
C ASN A 32 -8.39 -4.97 16.12
N ALA A 33 -7.08 -5.23 16.06
CA ALA A 33 -6.48 -6.39 16.70
C ALA A 33 -6.51 -6.19 18.22
N THR A 34 -7.41 -6.89 18.91
CA THR A 34 -7.48 -6.87 20.37
C THR A 34 -6.35 -7.70 20.97
N ALA A 35 -5.65 -7.12 21.93
CA ALA A 35 -4.66 -7.84 22.73
C ALA A 35 -5.33 -9.07 23.39
N PRO A 36 -4.65 -10.23 23.48
CA PRO A 36 -3.20 -10.43 23.32
C PRO A 36 -2.74 -10.84 21.91
N ARG A 37 -3.65 -10.91 20.91
CA ARG A 37 -3.29 -11.43 19.58
C ARG A 37 -2.96 -10.29 18.63
N ALA A 38 -1.67 -10.00 18.50
CA ALA A 38 -1.20 -9.17 17.41
C ALA A 38 -1.51 -9.87 16.07
N SER A 39 -2.12 -9.15 15.12
CA SER A 39 -2.34 -9.66 13.77
C SER A 39 -1.23 -9.17 12.85
N THR A 40 -0.83 -10.02 11.91
CA THR A 40 0.18 -9.68 10.91
C THR A 40 -0.38 -9.81 9.52
N CYS A 41 -0.09 -8.85 8.67
CA CYS A 41 -0.46 -8.87 7.25
C CYS A 41 0.64 -8.24 6.40
N GLN A 42 0.37 -8.07 5.11
CA GLN A 42 1.25 -7.34 4.19
C GLN A 42 0.52 -6.08 3.70
N ALA A 43 1.03 -4.91 4.08
CA ALA A 43 0.52 -3.63 3.60
C ALA A 43 1.37 -3.13 2.43
N LEU A 44 0.84 -2.17 1.68
CA LEU A 44 1.57 -1.46 0.62
C LEU A 44 1.82 -0.02 1.04
N VAL A 45 2.94 0.51 0.59
CA VAL A 45 3.34 1.89 0.86
C VAL A 45 3.62 2.60 -0.46
N ALA A 46 3.09 3.82 -0.62
CA ALA A 46 3.33 4.71 -1.75
C ALA A 46 4.64 5.49 -1.52
N TYR A 47 5.77 4.93 -1.92
CA TYR A 47 7.05 5.63 -1.78
C TYR A 47 7.36 6.47 -3.01
N ALA A 48 7.29 7.80 -2.88
CA ALA A 48 7.73 8.74 -3.90
C ALA A 48 9.14 9.26 -3.55
N PRO A 49 10.22 8.69 -4.10
CA PRO A 49 11.57 9.14 -3.77
C PRO A 49 11.75 10.62 -4.15
N PRO A 50 12.27 11.49 -3.26
CA PRO A 50 12.41 12.91 -3.56
C PRO A 50 13.44 13.20 -4.67
N ASN A 51 14.40 12.29 -4.87
CA ASN A 51 15.39 12.37 -5.93
C ASN A 51 15.36 11.11 -6.80
N ALA A 52 15.82 11.22 -8.06
CA ALA A 52 15.97 10.07 -8.94
C ALA A 52 16.83 8.98 -8.28
N THR A 53 16.37 7.73 -8.35
CA THR A 53 16.99 6.59 -7.67
C THR A 53 16.75 5.29 -8.45
N THR A 54 17.29 4.18 -7.95
CA THR A 54 17.16 2.85 -8.57
C THR A 54 16.32 1.91 -7.72
N LEU A 55 15.78 0.86 -8.35
CA LEU A 55 15.09 -0.20 -7.61
C LEU A 55 15.97 -0.84 -6.53
N ALA A 56 17.28 -0.99 -6.79
CA ALA A 56 18.25 -1.49 -5.82
C ALA A 56 18.35 -0.60 -4.58
N ALA A 57 18.42 0.73 -4.77
CA ALA A 57 18.50 1.68 -3.66
C ALA A 57 17.22 1.69 -2.83
N VAL A 58 16.04 1.63 -3.46
CA VAL A 58 14.77 1.53 -2.71
C VAL A 58 14.67 0.18 -1.98
N ARG A 59 15.07 -0.92 -2.62
CA ARG A 59 15.13 -2.24 -1.98
C ARG A 59 16.02 -2.24 -0.75
N ALA A 60 17.17 -1.56 -0.82
CA ALA A 60 18.09 -1.41 0.30
C ALA A 60 17.52 -0.52 1.42
N LEU A 61 16.93 0.63 1.07
CA LEU A 61 16.32 1.56 2.02
C LEU A 61 15.21 0.88 2.85
N PHE A 62 14.34 0.14 2.18
CA PHE A 62 13.25 -0.59 2.84
C PHE A 62 13.64 -1.99 3.34
N GLN A 63 14.93 -2.36 3.20
CA GLN A 63 15.49 -3.65 3.62
C GLN A 63 14.67 -4.84 3.11
N LEU A 64 14.24 -4.77 1.84
CA LEU A 64 13.43 -5.81 1.22
C LEU A 64 14.29 -7.02 0.86
N ARG A 65 13.84 -8.19 1.29
CA ARG A 65 14.54 -9.47 1.08
C ARG A 65 14.57 -9.93 -0.38
N SER A 66 13.65 -9.45 -1.21
CA SER A 66 13.48 -9.93 -2.59
C SER A 66 13.31 -8.76 -3.57
N HIS A 67 14.18 -8.71 -4.58
CA HIS A 67 14.03 -7.80 -5.73
C HIS A 67 12.76 -8.13 -6.51
N ARG A 68 12.48 -9.42 -6.74
CA ARG A 68 11.28 -9.87 -7.45
C ARG A 68 9.99 -9.42 -6.76
N ALA A 69 9.96 -9.39 -5.42
CA ALA A 69 8.79 -8.91 -4.69
C ALA A 69 8.55 -7.39 -4.86
N LEU A 70 9.63 -6.61 -5.00
CA LEU A 70 9.53 -5.18 -5.33
C LEU A 70 8.99 -4.99 -6.75
N LEU A 71 9.49 -5.75 -7.73
CA LEU A 71 8.95 -5.75 -9.09
C LEU A 71 7.47 -6.12 -9.12
N ALA A 72 7.10 -7.17 -8.39
CA ALA A 72 5.75 -7.71 -8.32
C ALA A 72 4.73 -6.69 -7.81
N SER A 73 5.09 -5.95 -6.76
CA SER A 73 4.24 -4.89 -6.19
C SER A 73 3.94 -3.75 -7.17
N ASN A 74 4.76 -3.61 -8.22
CA ASN A 74 4.71 -2.54 -9.20
C ASN A 74 4.35 -3.03 -10.62
N GLY A 75 4.00 -4.29 -10.79
CA GLY A 75 3.67 -4.85 -12.11
C GLY A 75 4.85 -4.84 -13.09
N LEU A 76 6.09 -4.75 -12.60
CA LEU A 76 7.28 -4.69 -13.46
C LEU A 76 7.69 -6.09 -13.93
N PRO A 77 8.21 -6.25 -15.16
CA PRO A 77 8.71 -7.54 -15.65
C PRO A 77 9.81 -8.12 -14.76
N LEU A 78 9.81 -9.43 -14.54
CA LEU A 78 10.81 -10.11 -13.69
C LEU A 78 12.25 -10.00 -14.21
N SER A 79 12.44 -9.65 -15.48
CA SER A 79 13.74 -9.37 -16.11
C SER A 79 14.30 -7.98 -15.77
N THR A 80 13.53 -7.10 -15.11
CA THR A 80 13.94 -5.73 -14.80
C THR A 80 15.14 -5.73 -13.83
N PRO A 81 16.29 -5.13 -14.22
CA PRO A 81 17.50 -5.18 -13.41
C PRO A 81 17.41 -4.29 -12.17
N PRO A 82 18.15 -4.58 -11.09
CA PRO A 82 18.18 -3.74 -9.89
C PRO A 82 18.66 -2.29 -10.13
N SER A 83 19.48 -2.07 -11.16
CA SER A 83 19.96 -0.74 -11.56
C SER A 83 18.93 0.11 -12.30
N ALA A 84 17.78 -0.47 -12.69
CA ALA A 84 16.75 0.28 -13.40
C ALA A 84 16.20 1.44 -12.53
N PRO A 85 15.83 2.57 -13.15
CA PRO A 85 15.20 3.68 -12.44
C PRO A 85 13.94 3.22 -11.69
N ALA A 86 13.79 3.68 -10.45
CA ALA A 86 12.58 3.41 -9.69
C ALA A 86 11.44 4.33 -10.19
N PRO A 87 10.26 3.80 -10.56
CA PRO A 87 9.09 4.63 -10.82
C PRO A 87 8.68 5.39 -9.54
N SER A 88 8.00 6.53 -9.72
CA SER A 88 7.51 7.37 -8.63
C SER A 88 6.02 7.67 -8.85
N PRO A 89 5.12 7.34 -7.90
CA PRO A 89 5.40 6.59 -6.67
C PRO A 89 5.66 5.09 -6.95
N LEU A 90 6.50 4.48 -6.11
CA LEU A 90 6.76 3.04 -6.08
C LEU A 90 5.93 2.39 -4.96
N ARG A 91 5.25 1.29 -5.27
CA ARG A 91 4.57 0.45 -4.29
C ARG A 91 5.56 -0.46 -3.58
N VAL A 92 5.71 -0.29 -2.27
CA VAL A 92 6.60 -1.11 -1.44
C VAL A 92 5.77 -1.97 -0.49
N ARG A 93 5.89 -3.30 -0.60
CA ARG A 93 5.19 -4.24 0.28
C ARG A 93 5.98 -4.50 1.55
N LEU A 94 5.37 -4.23 2.71
CA LEU A 94 6.00 -4.36 4.01
C LEU A 94 5.13 -5.18 4.98
N PRO A 95 5.76 -5.92 5.90
CA PRO A 95 5.03 -6.61 6.96
C PRO A 95 4.41 -5.57 7.90
N CYS A 96 3.12 -5.72 8.15
CA CYS A 96 2.40 -4.91 9.12
C CYS A 96 2.17 -5.72 10.39
N LEU A 97 2.34 -5.09 11.55
CA LEU A 97 1.93 -5.62 12.83
C LEU A 97 0.86 -4.71 13.41
N CYS A 98 -0.30 -5.29 13.70
CA CYS A 98 -1.36 -4.63 14.44
C CYS A 98 -1.32 -5.03 15.89
N SER A 99 -1.19 -4.05 16.78
CA SER A 99 -1.19 -4.25 18.22
C SER A 99 -1.63 -2.98 18.94
N GLY A 100 -2.41 -3.13 20.01
CA GLY A 100 -2.85 -1.99 20.83
C GLY A 100 -3.72 -0.97 20.09
N GLY A 101 -4.58 -1.42 19.17
CA GLY A 101 -5.52 -0.55 18.44
C GLY A 101 -4.93 0.16 17.22
N ALA A 102 -3.67 -0.10 16.89
CA ALA A 102 -2.93 0.57 15.82
C ALA A 102 -2.04 -0.41 15.05
N GLY A 103 -1.79 -0.12 13.77
CA GLY A 103 -0.83 -0.86 12.95
C GLY A 103 0.35 -0.01 12.48
N ALA A 104 1.53 -0.62 12.48
CA ALA A 104 2.76 -0.05 11.92
C ALA A 104 3.65 -1.16 11.33
N THR A 105 4.52 -0.79 10.40
CA THR A 105 5.44 -1.73 9.76
C THR A 105 6.40 -2.35 10.77
N PHE A 106 6.52 -3.68 10.79
CA PHE A 106 7.28 -4.38 11.81
C PHE A 106 8.65 -4.85 11.32
N GLN A 107 9.67 -4.79 12.17
CA GLN A 107 11.09 -5.12 11.91
C GLN A 107 11.82 -4.29 10.87
N ARG A 108 11.12 -3.69 9.89
CA ARG A 108 11.71 -2.88 8.82
C ARG A 108 10.70 -1.86 8.28
N PRO A 109 11.15 -0.71 7.76
CA PRO A 109 12.56 -0.32 7.66
C PRO A 109 13.18 0.14 8.99
N THR A 110 14.48 -0.07 9.12
CA THR A 110 15.31 0.65 10.08
C THR A 110 16.25 1.60 9.34
N TYR A 111 16.67 2.67 10.02
CA TYR A 111 17.56 3.68 9.48
C TYR A 111 18.69 3.97 10.46
N ARG A 112 19.92 3.92 9.97
CA ARG A 112 21.12 4.26 10.76
C ARG A 112 21.48 5.72 10.58
N ILE A 113 21.43 6.49 11.66
CA ILE A 113 21.64 7.93 11.67
C ILE A 113 23.03 8.28 11.15
N ARG A 114 23.08 9.25 10.24
CA ARG A 114 24.30 9.78 9.63
C ARG A 114 24.64 11.15 10.22
N ALA A 115 25.87 11.59 10.01
CA ALA A 115 26.28 12.93 10.42
C ALA A 115 25.43 14.00 9.71
N GLY A 116 24.86 14.92 10.49
CA GLY A 116 24.00 16.00 10.00
C GLY A 116 22.52 15.64 9.87
N ASP A 117 22.11 14.40 10.16
CA ASP A 117 20.70 14.02 10.13
C ASP A 117 19.91 14.70 11.27
N THR A 118 18.65 15.03 10.99
CA THR A 118 17.61 15.33 11.98
C THR A 118 16.44 14.36 11.77
N LEU A 119 15.63 14.11 12.80
CA LEU A 119 14.47 13.24 12.64
C LEU A 119 13.50 13.73 11.56
N ASP A 120 13.37 15.05 11.39
CA ASP A 120 12.54 15.65 10.34
C ASP A 120 13.11 15.43 8.94
N ALA A 121 14.43 15.61 8.75
CA ALA A 121 15.09 15.34 7.49
C ALA A 121 15.03 13.86 7.10
N ILE A 122 15.09 12.94 8.08
CA ILE A 122 14.88 11.51 7.85
C ILE A 122 13.43 11.26 7.41
N ALA A 123 12.45 11.77 8.16
CA ALA A 123 11.03 11.59 7.88
C ALA A 123 10.63 12.11 6.48
N ARG A 124 10.92 13.38 6.19
CA ARG A 124 10.50 14.06 4.95
C ARG A 124 11.45 13.82 3.78
N GLY A 125 12.75 13.80 4.05
CA GLY A 125 13.79 13.67 3.02
C GLY A 125 14.10 12.23 2.64
N VAL A 126 14.24 11.33 3.60
CA VAL A 126 14.60 9.92 3.29
C VAL A 126 13.35 9.08 3.02
N PHE A 127 12.35 9.18 3.90
CA PHE A 127 11.11 8.40 3.83
C PHE A 127 9.94 9.15 3.19
N ALA A 128 10.21 10.27 2.50
CA ALA A 128 9.24 10.97 1.66
C ALA A 128 7.93 11.35 2.38
N GLY A 129 7.99 11.63 3.69
CA GLY A 129 6.83 12.03 4.48
C GLY A 129 5.90 10.87 4.86
N LEU A 130 6.31 9.62 4.68
CA LEU A 130 5.55 8.43 5.10
C LEU A 130 5.31 8.34 6.61
N VAL A 131 6.16 9.01 7.37
CA VAL A 131 6.09 9.15 8.83
C VAL A 131 6.43 10.59 9.19
N THR A 132 6.06 11.00 10.40
CA THR A 132 6.50 12.26 11.01
C THR A 132 7.70 12.04 11.92
N TYR A 133 8.42 13.11 12.27
CA TYR A 133 9.53 13.01 13.22
C TYR A 133 9.03 12.59 14.62
N GLN A 134 7.80 12.97 14.99
CA GLN A 134 7.16 12.59 16.25
C GLN A 134 6.90 11.08 16.28
N ASP A 135 6.46 10.50 15.16
CA ASP A 135 6.25 9.05 15.04
C ASP A 135 7.56 8.30 15.28
N ILE A 136 8.64 8.76 14.64
CA ILE A 136 9.97 8.17 14.80
C ILE A 136 10.44 8.32 16.25
N ALA A 137 10.33 9.51 16.84
CA ALA A 137 10.76 9.76 18.22
C ALA A 137 10.00 8.87 19.22
N ALA A 138 8.68 8.82 19.12
CA ALA A 138 7.82 8.01 19.99
C ALA A 138 8.10 6.51 19.84
N ALA A 139 8.28 6.02 18.61
CA ALA A 139 8.54 4.61 18.34
C ALA A 139 9.92 4.13 18.83
N ASN A 140 10.88 5.05 18.99
CA ASN A 140 12.25 4.75 19.39
C ASN A 140 12.59 5.26 20.80
N ASN A 141 11.59 5.67 21.59
CA ASN A 141 11.76 6.24 22.93
C ASN A 141 12.75 7.41 23.00
N VAL A 142 12.77 8.24 21.95
CA VAL A 142 13.60 9.45 21.91
C VAL A 142 12.84 10.58 22.59
N SER A 143 13.26 10.94 23.82
CA SER A 143 12.59 11.97 24.60
C SER A 143 12.81 13.39 24.07
N ASP A 144 14.01 13.67 23.54
CA ASP A 144 14.35 14.94 22.90
C ASP A 144 14.73 14.67 21.43
N PRO A 145 13.84 14.99 20.47
CA PRO A 145 14.06 14.79 19.04
C PRO A 145 15.35 15.42 18.48
N ASN A 146 15.93 16.40 19.17
CA ASN A 146 17.18 17.05 18.78
C ASN A 146 18.43 16.33 19.28
N LYS A 147 18.28 15.36 20.18
CA LYS A 147 19.38 14.59 20.78
C LYS A 147 19.41 13.18 20.22
N ILE A 148 19.80 13.08 18.96
CA ILE A 148 20.03 11.81 18.27
C ILE A 148 21.52 11.61 18.00
N ALA A 149 22.00 10.36 18.07
CA ALA A 149 23.42 10.06 17.93
C ALA A 149 23.74 9.45 16.56
N VAL A 150 24.83 9.89 15.93
CA VAL A 150 25.33 9.26 14.70
C VAL A 150 25.60 7.78 14.96
N GLY A 151 25.18 6.93 14.03
CA GLY A 151 25.31 5.47 14.12
C GLY A 151 24.21 4.78 14.92
N GLN A 152 23.35 5.51 15.63
CA GLN A 152 22.13 4.97 16.24
C GLN A 152 21.20 4.39 15.15
N GLU A 153 20.57 3.27 15.45
CA GLU A 153 19.56 2.66 14.60
C GLU A 153 18.16 3.06 15.07
N LEU A 154 17.36 3.58 14.14
CA LEU A 154 15.96 3.96 14.35
C LEU A 154 15.06 3.00 13.59
N TRP A 155 14.05 2.45 14.27
CA TRP A 155 12.91 1.84 13.60
C TRP A 155 12.01 2.92 13.00
N ILE A 156 11.58 2.73 11.76
CA ILE A 156 10.72 3.67 11.04
C ILE A 156 9.30 3.08 10.99
N PRO A 157 8.37 3.60 11.81
CA PRO A 157 7.06 2.99 12.03
C PRO A 157 6.04 3.44 10.97
N VAL A 158 6.22 3.05 9.71
CA VAL A 158 5.28 3.45 8.64
C VAL A 158 3.87 2.92 8.98
N PRO A 159 2.83 3.77 8.98
CA PRO A 159 1.48 3.35 9.32
C PRO A 159 0.95 2.30 8.35
N CYS A 160 0.24 1.31 8.88
CA CYS A 160 -0.41 0.26 8.09
C CYS A 160 -1.57 -0.34 8.90
N SER A 161 -2.45 -1.12 8.25
CA SER A 161 -3.50 -1.87 8.94
C SER A 161 -3.70 -3.24 8.29
N CYS A 162 -4.39 -4.11 9.02
CA CYS A 162 -4.77 -5.46 8.61
C CYS A 162 -6.28 -5.69 8.64
N ASP A 163 -7.05 -4.65 8.96
CA ASP A 163 -8.48 -4.76 9.17
C ASP A 163 -9.23 -4.93 7.85
N PRO A 164 -10.32 -5.72 7.82
CA PRO A 164 -11.24 -5.66 6.70
C PRO A 164 -11.94 -4.29 6.69
N VAL A 165 -12.21 -3.76 5.50
CA VAL A 165 -12.98 -2.53 5.32
C VAL A 165 -14.36 -2.92 4.79
N ALA A 166 -15.41 -2.52 5.52
CA ALA A 166 -16.79 -2.93 5.24
C ALA A 166 -16.98 -4.46 5.12
N GLY A 167 -16.25 -5.22 5.95
CA GLY A 167 -16.30 -6.68 5.96
C GLY A 167 -15.54 -7.37 4.81
N GLN A 168 -14.88 -6.60 3.94
CA GLN A 168 -14.10 -7.14 2.81
C GLN A 168 -12.60 -7.06 3.10
N PRO A 169 -11.82 -8.09 2.71
CA PRO A 169 -10.37 -8.03 2.80
C PRO A 169 -9.81 -7.02 1.79
N VAL A 170 -8.92 -6.15 2.26
CA VAL A 170 -8.28 -5.11 1.44
C VAL A 170 -6.78 -5.11 1.68
N VAL A 171 -6.03 -4.53 0.74
CA VAL A 171 -4.64 -4.17 0.98
C VAL A 171 -4.61 -2.71 1.38
N HIS A 172 -4.29 -2.44 2.65
CA HIS A 172 -4.07 -1.08 3.13
C HIS A 172 -2.87 -0.46 2.43
N TYR A 173 -3.09 0.72 1.85
CA TYR A 173 -2.10 1.46 1.09
C TYR A 173 -1.82 2.81 1.74
N THR A 174 -0.62 2.93 2.28
CA THR A 174 -0.13 4.18 2.88
C THR A 174 0.15 5.18 1.78
N TYR A 175 -0.71 6.19 1.64
CA TYR A 175 -0.69 7.16 0.56
C TYR A 175 -0.38 8.56 1.07
N VAL A 176 0.71 9.16 0.61
CA VAL A 176 1.04 10.56 0.92
C VAL A 176 0.36 11.46 -0.10
N VAL A 177 -0.49 12.36 0.37
CA VAL A 177 -1.35 13.19 -0.49
C VAL A 177 -0.51 14.20 -1.27
N PRO A 178 -0.52 14.17 -2.61
CA PRO A 178 0.15 15.17 -3.43
C PRO A 178 -0.49 16.56 -3.29
N PRO A 179 0.26 17.65 -3.55
CA PRO A 179 -0.32 18.99 -3.64
C PRO A 179 -1.46 19.05 -4.68
N GLY A 180 -2.59 19.65 -4.29
CA GLY A 180 -3.74 19.84 -5.18
C GLY A 180 -4.65 18.61 -5.37
N ALA A 181 -4.38 17.49 -4.70
CA ALA A 181 -5.25 16.32 -4.74
C ALA A 181 -6.61 16.59 -4.04
N SER A 182 -7.63 15.80 -4.40
CA SER A 182 -8.94 15.78 -3.74
C SER A 182 -9.29 14.37 -3.30
N VAL A 183 -10.16 14.24 -2.28
CA VAL A 183 -10.63 12.92 -1.81
C VAL A 183 -11.39 12.19 -2.93
N ALA A 184 -12.20 12.90 -3.72
CA ALA A 184 -12.89 12.37 -4.88
C ALA A 184 -11.95 11.72 -5.91
N ALA A 185 -10.87 12.42 -6.30
CA ALA A 185 -9.90 11.90 -7.25
C ALA A 185 -9.16 10.68 -6.70
N ILE A 186 -8.73 10.74 -5.42
CA ILE A 186 -8.07 9.61 -4.75
C ILE A 186 -9.01 8.38 -4.71
N ALA A 187 -10.28 8.58 -4.34
CA ALA A 187 -11.25 7.50 -4.28
C ALA A 187 -11.46 6.86 -5.67
N GLN A 188 -11.55 7.68 -6.71
CA GLN A 188 -11.68 7.23 -8.09
C GLN A 188 -10.44 6.43 -8.55
N ASP A 189 -9.24 6.95 -8.33
CA ASP A 189 -7.97 6.34 -8.75
C ASP A 189 -7.76 4.95 -8.13
N PHE A 190 -8.25 4.74 -6.91
CA PHE A 190 -8.11 3.49 -6.17
C PHE A 190 -9.38 2.64 -6.12
N ALA A 191 -10.39 2.96 -6.95
CA ALA A 191 -11.65 2.23 -7.05
C ALA A 191 -12.34 2.01 -5.68
N THR A 192 -12.39 3.07 -4.87
CA THR A 192 -13.08 3.13 -3.58
C THR A 192 -14.05 4.33 -3.55
N THR A 193 -14.64 4.65 -2.41
CA THR A 193 -15.56 5.80 -2.26
C THR A 193 -14.99 6.88 -1.36
N GLU A 194 -15.39 8.13 -1.57
CA GLU A 194 -15.00 9.24 -0.68
C GLU A 194 -15.41 8.96 0.76
N ALA A 195 -16.63 8.45 0.98
CA ALA A 195 -17.11 8.09 2.30
C ALA A 195 -16.21 7.05 2.99
N THR A 196 -15.72 6.05 2.24
CA THR A 196 -14.77 5.07 2.76
C THR A 196 -13.44 5.71 3.13
N VAL A 197 -12.87 6.55 2.27
CA VAL A 197 -11.59 7.24 2.54
C VAL A 197 -11.72 8.14 3.77
N LEU A 198 -12.78 8.95 3.84
CA LEU A 198 -13.02 9.86 4.98
C LEU A 198 -13.20 9.08 6.29
N ALA A 199 -14.04 8.05 6.28
CA ALA A 199 -14.32 7.24 7.47
C ALA A 199 -13.06 6.52 7.98
N LEU A 200 -12.29 5.89 7.07
CA LEU A 200 -11.07 5.17 7.41
C LEU A 200 -10.01 6.08 8.01
N ASN A 201 -9.95 7.33 7.55
CA ASN A 201 -8.98 8.33 7.98
C ASN A 201 -9.52 9.29 9.06
N ARG A 202 -10.72 9.04 9.60
CA ARG A 202 -11.40 9.90 10.58
C ARG A 202 -11.46 11.37 10.17
N MET A 203 -11.62 11.62 8.87
CA MET A 203 -11.74 12.97 8.33
C MET A 203 -13.20 13.40 8.38
N PRO A 204 -13.51 14.59 8.94
CA PRO A 204 -14.90 15.06 9.03
C PRO A 204 -15.49 15.39 7.66
N ASP A 205 -14.66 15.88 6.73
CA ASP A 205 -15.06 16.20 5.37
C ASP A 205 -13.84 16.18 4.42
N ALA A 206 -14.12 16.26 3.11
CA ALA A 206 -13.09 16.30 2.08
C ALA A 206 -12.26 17.59 2.04
N LYS A 207 -12.76 18.69 2.61
CA LYS A 207 -12.06 19.99 2.65
C LYS A 207 -10.92 20.00 3.67
N SER A 208 -10.97 19.07 4.62
CA SER A 208 -9.94 18.84 5.62
C SER A 208 -8.69 18.14 5.08
N LEU A 209 -8.68 17.75 3.80
CA LEU A 209 -7.55 17.11 3.16
C LEU A 209 -6.37 18.08 3.03
N LEU A 210 -5.20 17.68 3.51
CA LEU A 210 -3.98 18.47 3.41
C LEU A 210 -2.95 17.80 2.49
N ALA A 211 -2.21 18.62 1.74
CA ALA A 211 -1.03 18.13 1.02
C ALA A 211 0.01 17.59 2.02
N GLY A 212 0.64 16.47 1.68
CA GLY A 212 1.58 15.76 2.54
C GLY A 212 0.92 14.93 3.66
N GLN A 213 -0.41 14.96 3.81
CA GLN A 213 -1.11 14.10 4.75
C GLN A 213 -0.96 12.63 4.33
N VAL A 214 -0.71 11.76 5.32
CA VAL A 214 -0.69 10.31 5.10
C VAL A 214 -2.11 9.77 5.26
N LEU A 215 -2.62 9.14 4.22
CA LEU A 215 -3.93 8.48 4.21
C LEU A 215 -3.78 6.96 4.12
N ASP A 216 -4.66 6.26 4.83
CA ASP A 216 -4.98 4.86 4.59
C ASP A 216 -5.97 4.78 3.42
N VAL A 217 -5.53 4.18 2.32
CA VAL A 217 -6.38 3.92 1.16
C VAL A 217 -6.60 2.41 1.03
N PRO A 218 -7.85 1.93 1.10
CA PRO A 218 -8.11 0.50 1.03
C PRO A 218 -8.11 0.04 -0.43
N LEU A 219 -7.06 -0.64 -0.86
CA LEU A 219 -7.01 -1.20 -2.20
C LEU A 219 -7.82 -2.50 -2.25
N ARG A 220 -8.78 -2.55 -3.16
CA ARG A 220 -9.49 -3.78 -3.49
C ARG A 220 -8.50 -4.84 -3.98
N ALA A 221 -8.58 -6.03 -3.41
CA ALA A 221 -7.86 -7.21 -3.88
C ALA A 221 -8.74 -8.05 -4.81
N CYS A 222 -8.11 -8.82 -5.70
CA CYS A 222 -8.82 -9.80 -6.49
C CYS A 222 -9.35 -10.95 -5.62
N SER A 223 -10.56 -11.43 -5.93
CA SER A 223 -11.12 -12.65 -5.36
C SER A 223 -10.25 -13.85 -5.74
N SER A 224 -10.06 -14.79 -4.82
CA SER A 224 -9.22 -15.97 -5.04
C SER A 224 -9.92 -17.25 -4.59
N ALA A 225 -9.47 -18.38 -5.12
CA ALA A 225 -9.89 -19.72 -4.69
C ALA A 225 -8.94 -20.32 -3.64
N ILE A 226 -8.11 -19.49 -3.00
CA ILE A 226 -7.12 -19.94 -2.03
C ILE A 226 -7.83 -20.52 -0.80
N SER A 227 -7.47 -21.74 -0.43
CA SER A 227 -8.04 -22.42 0.73
C SER A 227 -7.72 -21.70 2.02
N SER A 228 -8.68 -21.69 2.96
CA SER A 228 -8.46 -21.22 4.33
C SER A 228 -7.43 -22.05 5.11
N THR A 229 -7.10 -23.25 4.63
CA THR A 229 -6.05 -24.11 5.22
C THR A 229 -4.67 -23.89 4.59
N ALA A 230 -4.56 -23.11 3.52
CA ALA A 230 -3.29 -22.85 2.86
C ALA A 230 -2.37 -21.98 3.73
N ILE A 231 -1.07 -22.11 3.52
CA ILE A 231 -0.06 -21.28 4.19
C ILE A 231 -0.22 -19.80 3.80
N ASP A 232 -0.60 -19.55 2.55
CA ASP A 232 -0.82 -18.23 1.96
C ASP A 232 -2.31 -17.84 1.88
N ARG A 233 -3.15 -18.37 2.79
CA ARG A 233 -4.59 -18.03 2.87
C ARG A 233 -4.95 -16.55 2.95
N ASN A 234 -4.02 -15.70 3.41
CA ASN A 234 -4.20 -14.25 3.52
C ASN A 234 -3.53 -13.48 2.36
N LEU A 235 -3.21 -14.16 1.26
CA LEU A 235 -2.61 -13.54 0.09
C LEU A 235 -3.60 -12.57 -0.57
N LEU A 236 -3.24 -11.29 -0.63
CA LEU A 236 -4.04 -10.25 -1.25
C LEU A 236 -3.21 -9.51 -2.31
N VAL A 237 -3.77 -9.44 -3.52
CA VAL A 237 -3.14 -8.81 -4.69
C VAL A 237 -4.07 -7.74 -5.24
N PRO A 238 -3.70 -6.44 -5.16
CA PRO A 238 -4.48 -5.37 -5.75
C PRO A 238 -4.18 -5.19 -7.24
N ASN A 239 -5.06 -4.46 -7.93
CA ASN A 239 -4.94 -4.18 -9.35
C ASN A 239 -3.58 -3.55 -9.75
N GLY A 240 -3.05 -3.96 -10.90
CA GLY A 240 -1.78 -3.48 -11.43
C GLY A 240 -0.56 -4.00 -10.66
N SER A 241 -0.72 -5.12 -9.95
CA SER A 241 0.37 -5.81 -9.28
C SER A 241 0.23 -7.32 -9.43
N TYR A 242 1.31 -8.04 -9.14
CA TYR A 242 1.31 -9.48 -8.98
C TYR A 242 2.05 -9.87 -7.70
N ILE A 243 2.04 -11.15 -7.37
CA ILE A 243 2.79 -11.73 -6.27
C ILE A 243 3.38 -13.07 -6.69
N LEU A 244 4.56 -13.38 -6.16
CA LEU A 244 5.16 -14.70 -6.25
C LEU A 244 4.87 -15.44 -4.94
N THR A 245 4.20 -16.58 -5.02
CA THR A 245 3.86 -17.44 -3.88
C THR A 245 4.34 -18.87 -4.12
N ALA A 246 4.11 -19.76 -3.16
CA ALA A 246 4.57 -21.15 -3.18
C ALA A 246 6.06 -21.25 -3.55
N ASN A 247 6.93 -20.64 -2.74
CA ASN A 247 8.39 -20.61 -2.98
C ASN A 247 8.80 -20.03 -4.35
N ASN A 248 8.05 -19.06 -4.86
CA ASN A 248 8.17 -18.47 -6.20
C ASN A 248 7.73 -19.37 -7.35
N CYS A 249 7.10 -20.51 -7.09
CA CYS A 249 6.61 -21.40 -8.15
C CYS A 249 5.38 -20.84 -8.85
N ILE A 250 4.54 -20.08 -8.14
CA ILE A 250 3.30 -19.54 -8.70
C ILE A 250 3.36 -18.01 -8.72
N MET A 251 3.03 -17.43 -9.87
CA MET A 251 2.84 -16.00 -10.06
C MET A 251 1.35 -15.73 -10.16
N CYS A 252 0.82 -14.87 -9.28
CA CYS A 252 -0.59 -14.49 -9.28
C CYS A 252 -0.74 -12.99 -9.51
N GLY A 253 -1.41 -12.60 -10.59
CA GLY A 253 -1.72 -11.22 -10.94
C GLY A 253 -3.15 -10.84 -10.58
N CYS A 254 -3.39 -9.53 -10.44
CA CYS A 254 -4.73 -8.98 -10.30
C CYS A 254 -4.97 -7.89 -11.34
N SER A 255 -6.13 -7.97 -11.99
CA SER A 255 -6.58 -7.06 -13.03
C SER A 255 -7.98 -6.53 -12.72
N SER A 256 -8.20 -5.23 -12.96
CA SER A 256 -9.50 -4.59 -12.78
C SER A 256 -10.58 -5.04 -13.76
N TYR A 257 -10.23 -5.81 -14.80
CA TYR A 257 -11.21 -6.32 -15.76
C TYR A 257 -12.04 -7.46 -15.19
N THR A 258 -11.42 -8.40 -14.47
CA THR A 258 -12.10 -9.59 -13.92
C THR A 258 -12.26 -9.54 -12.41
N TRP A 259 -11.39 -8.80 -11.71
CA TRP A 259 -11.27 -8.84 -10.24
C TRP A 259 -11.13 -10.27 -9.68
N GLN A 260 -10.60 -11.19 -10.49
CA GLN A 260 -10.27 -12.56 -10.12
C GLN A 260 -8.75 -12.73 -10.16
N LEU A 261 -8.22 -13.47 -9.20
CA LEU A 261 -6.80 -13.73 -9.09
C LEU A 261 -6.39 -14.72 -10.19
N ASP A 262 -5.60 -14.24 -11.15
CA ASP A 262 -5.09 -15.06 -12.24
C ASP A 262 -3.70 -15.56 -11.88
N CYS A 263 -3.54 -16.89 -11.79
CA CYS A 263 -2.33 -17.53 -11.32
C CYS A 263 -1.78 -18.50 -12.36
N GLN A 264 -0.48 -18.41 -12.60
CA GLN A 264 0.23 -19.25 -13.56
C GLN A 264 1.55 -19.78 -12.94
N PRO A 265 2.05 -20.93 -13.42
CA PRO A 265 3.41 -21.34 -13.12
C PRO A 265 4.42 -20.25 -13.50
N THR A 266 5.33 -19.95 -12.59
CA THR A 266 6.36 -18.93 -12.79
C THR A 266 7.38 -19.43 -13.82
N GLN A 267 7.56 -18.66 -14.88
CA GLN A 267 8.46 -19.03 -15.97
C GLN A 267 9.92 -19.01 -15.52
N GLY A 268 10.72 -19.91 -16.09
CA GLY A 268 12.17 -19.99 -15.85
C GLY A 268 12.59 -20.66 -14.53
N ILE A 269 11.67 -21.37 -13.86
CA ILE A 269 11.99 -22.19 -12.68
C ILE A 269 11.84 -23.66 -13.04
N SER A 270 12.82 -24.48 -12.65
CA SER A 270 12.83 -25.92 -12.93
C SER A 270 11.64 -26.64 -12.30
N SER A 271 11.06 -27.58 -13.03
CA SER A 271 10.02 -28.51 -12.54
C SER A 271 10.52 -29.43 -11.43
N SER A 272 11.84 -29.60 -11.28
CA SER A 272 12.42 -30.33 -10.14
C SER A 272 12.26 -29.61 -8.81
N PHE A 273 12.04 -28.28 -8.84
CA PHE A 273 11.84 -27.45 -7.67
C PHE A 273 10.36 -27.10 -7.47
N CYS A 274 9.63 -26.92 -8.57
CA CYS A 274 8.21 -26.59 -8.56
C CYS A 274 7.37 -27.80 -8.97
N PRO A 275 6.58 -28.39 -8.04
CA PRO A 275 5.69 -29.51 -8.38
C PRO A 275 4.66 -29.07 -9.42
N ALA A 276 4.19 -30.01 -10.22
CA ALA A 276 3.18 -29.73 -11.23
C ALA A 276 1.85 -29.28 -10.58
N SER A 277 1.29 -28.18 -11.08
CA SER A 277 0.04 -27.60 -10.58
C SER A 277 -1.09 -27.91 -11.56
N LYS A 278 -2.02 -28.78 -11.18
CA LYS A 278 -3.14 -29.24 -12.03
C LYS A 278 -4.44 -29.42 -11.27
N CYS A 279 -5.54 -29.35 -12.00
CA CYS A 279 -6.90 -29.70 -11.57
C CYS A 279 -7.36 -30.91 -12.41
N GLY A 280 -7.10 -32.12 -11.92
CA GLY A 280 -7.20 -33.33 -12.75
C GLY A 280 -6.22 -33.24 -13.92
N ASP A 281 -6.73 -33.25 -15.15
CA ASP A 281 -5.92 -33.16 -16.37
C ASP A 281 -5.62 -31.73 -16.82
N MET A 282 -6.30 -30.72 -16.26
CA MET A 282 -6.14 -29.32 -16.64
C MET A 282 -4.96 -28.68 -15.90
N PHE A 283 -4.08 -28.02 -16.63
CA PHE A 283 -2.99 -27.23 -16.03
C PHE A 283 -3.51 -25.93 -15.41
N LEU A 284 -2.87 -25.51 -14.32
CA LEU A 284 -3.14 -24.24 -13.67
C LEU A 284 -3.13 -23.07 -14.67
N GLY A 285 -4.17 -22.23 -14.62
CA GLY A 285 -4.36 -21.07 -15.49
C GLY A 285 -5.10 -21.37 -16.80
N ASN A 286 -5.26 -22.66 -17.17
CA ASN A 286 -6.08 -23.00 -18.33
C ASN A 286 -7.57 -22.82 -18.03
N THR A 287 -8.30 -22.45 -19.07
CA THR A 287 -9.75 -22.26 -19.04
C THR A 287 -10.41 -23.07 -20.15
N THR A 288 -11.62 -23.57 -19.89
CA THR A 288 -12.49 -24.21 -20.87
C THR A 288 -13.88 -23.57 -20.81
N THR A 289 -14.44 -23.25 -21.96
CA THR A 289 -15.84 -22.81 -22.05
C THR A 289 -16.78 -24.00 -21.96
N SER A 290 -17.92 -23.81 -21.30
CA SER A 290 -18.95 -24.83 -21.19
C SER A 290 -19.49 -25.17 -22.59
N PRO A 291 -19.65 -26.46 -22.94
CA PRO A 291 -20.21 -26.86 -24.23
C PRO A 291 -21.70 -26.50 -24.36
N THR A 292 -22.39 -26.23 -23.26
CA THR A 292 -23.83 -25.90 -23.22
C THR A 292 -24.10 -24.41 -23.03
N SER A 293 -23.07 -23.60 -22.74
CA SER A 293 -23.20 -22.19 -22.36
C SER A 293 -21.96 -21.40 -22.77
N SER A 294 -22.10 -20.46 -23.70
CA SER A 294 -21.03 -19.51 -24.07
C SER A 294 -20.71 -18.51 -22.94
N CYS A 295 -21.54 -18.47 -21.90
CA CYS A 295 -21.44 -17.58 -20.76
C CYS A 295 -20.61 -18.19 -19.62
N GLU A 296 -20.47 -19.51 -19.57
CA GLU A 296 -19.87 -20.21 -18.44
C GLU A 296 -18.49 -20.72 -18.81
N SER A 297 -17.51 -20.37 -17.99
CA SER A 297 -16.13 -20.80 -18.14
C SER A 297 -15.68 -21.51 -16.88
N THR A 298 -14.98 -22.63 -17.05
CA THR A 298 -14.31 -23.35 -15.98
C THR A 298 -12.81 -23.11 -16.07
N ALA A 299 -12.17 -22.75 -14.97
CA ALA A 299 -10.73 -22.49 -14.89
C ALA A 299 -10.09 -23.42 -13.86
N CYS A 300 -8.85 -23.86 -14.12
CA CYS A 300 -8.02 -24.43 -13.06
C CYS A 300 -7.33 -23.31 -12.29
N SER A 301 -7.83 -23.01 -11.09
CA SER A 301 -7.37 -21.89 -10.27
C SER A 301 -6.48 -22.34 -9.13
N TYR A 302 -5.58 -21.45 -8.72
CA TYR A 302 -4.67 -21.68 -7.60
C TYR A 302 -5.45 -21.71 -6.28
N ALA A 303 -5.22 -22.73 -5.48
CA ALA A 303 -5.92 -22.97 -4.21
C ALA A 303 -4.97 -22.86 -2.99
N GLY A 304 -3.74 -22.40 -3.17
CA GLY A 304 -2.74 -22.23 -2.12
C GLY A 304 -1.63 -23.28 -2.15
N TYR A 305 -0.79 -23.30 -1.12
CA TYR A 305 0.21 -24.36 -0.92
C TYR A 305 0.32 -24.81 0.53
N THR A 306 0.83 -26.03 0.71
CA THR A 306 1.13 -26.63 2.01
C THR A 306 2.60 -27.07 2.06
N ASN A 307 3.13 -27.21 3.28
CA ASN A 307 4.50 -27.66 3.53
C ASN A 307 4.60 -28.46 4.85
N SER A 308 3.52 -29.11 5.27
CA SER A 308 3.47 -29.87 6.53
C SER A 308 4.18 -31.22 6.42
N THR A 309 4.04 -31.91 5.29
CA THR A 309 4.64 -33.22 5.02
C THR A 309 5.53 -33.17 3.78
N SER A 310 5.02 -32.55 2.72
CA SER A 310 5.74 -32.24 1.49
C SER A 310 5.30 -30.87 0.97
N PHE A 311 6.19 -30.20 0.25
CA PHE A 311 5.83 -28.98 -0.46
C PHE A 311 4.88 -29.32 -1.61
N THR A 312 3.62 -28.91 -1.49
CA THR A 312 2.56 -29.25 -2.45
C THR A 312 1.80 -27.98 -2.86
N ILE A 313 1.65 -27.79 -4.17
CA ILE A 313 0.81 -26.73 -4.74
C ILE A 313 -0.61 -27.28 -4.93
N LEU A 314 -1.60 -26.55 -4.41
CA LEU A 314 -3.00 -26.89 -4.52
C LEU A 314 -3.64 -26.10 -5.66
N ALA A 315 -4.53 -26.75 -6.41
CA ALA A 315 -5.34 -26.12 -7.45
C ALA A 315 -6.73 -26.75 -7.48
N ASN A 316 -7.76 -25.93 -7.76
CA ASN A 316 -9.16 -26.35 -7.82
C ASN A 316 -9.84 -25.80 -9.08
N LEU A 317 -10.83 -26.53 -9.58
CA LEU A 317 -11.69 -26.03 -10.64
C LEU A 317 -12.60 -24.93 -10.08
N THR A 318 -12.66 -23.79 -10.77
CA THR A 318 -13.58 -22.70 -10.48
C THR A 318 -14.45 -22.43 -11.70
N THR A 319 -15.73 -22.13 -11.47
CA THR A 319 -16.67 -21.77 -12.53
C THR A 319 -17.01 -20.29 -12.41
N SER A 320 -17.04 -19.60 -13.54
CA SER A 320 -17.41 -18.18 -13.64
C SER A 320 -18.40 -18.01 -14.78
N SER A 321 -19.52 -17.32 -14.50
CA SER A 321 -20.54 -16.98 -15.50
C SER A 321 -20.54 -15.49 -15.80
N THR A 322 -20.29 -15.11 -17.06
CA THR A 322 -20.23 -13.70 -17.48
C THR A 322 -21.61 -13.09 -17.70
N CYS A 323 -22.63 -13.91 -17.96
CA CYS A 323 -23.99 -13.44 -18.25
C CYS A 323 -24.79 -13.01 -17.01
N ASN A 324 -24.30 -13.28 -15.79
CA ASN A 324 -24.90 -12.79 -14.55
C ASN A 324 -24.30 -11.46 -14.06
N ALA A 325 -23.27 -10.92 -14.72
CA ALA A 325 -22.61 -9.67 -14.32
C ALA A 325 -23.51 -8.42 -14.47
N ALA A 326 -24.68 -8.53 -15.10
CA ALA A 326 -25.67 -7.46 -15.18
C ALA A 326 -26.40 -7.16 -13.84
N ALA A 327 -26.21 -7.98 -12.80
CA ALA A 327 -26.89 -7.82 -11.50
C ALA A 327 -26.02 -7.18 -10.39
N MET A 328 -24.74 -6.87 -10.66
CA MET A 328 -23.85 -6.17 -9.72
C MET A 328 -23.20 -4.95 -10.41
N SER A 329 -24.03 -3.99 -10.82
CA SER A 329 -23.55 -2.64 -11.06
C SER A 329 -23.08 -2.04 -9.73
N PRO A 330 -21.88 -1.43 -9.65
CA PRO A 330 -21.66 -0.36 -8.68
C PRO A 330 -22.75 0.69 -8.93
N MET A 331 -23.30 1.28 -7.86
CA MET A 331 -24.26 2.39 -7.94
C MET A 331 -23.90 3.32 -9.10
N ALA A 332 -24.84 3.48 -10.03
CA ALA A 332 -24.71 4.38 -11.14
C ALA A 332 -24.39 5.79 -10.61
N GLN A 333 -23.18 6.27 -10.90
CA GLN A 333 -22.89 7.70 -10.94
C GLN A 333 -22.57 8.06 -12.38
N GLN A 334 -23.13 9.18 -12.81
CA GLN A 334 -23.13 9.65 -14.19
C GLN A 334 -21.76 9.59 -14.84
N ALA A 335 -21.70 8.89 -15.97
CA ALA A 335 -20.58 8.89 -16.88
C ALA A 335 -20.38 10.30 -17.44
N HIS A 336 -19.50 11.08 -16.82
CA HIS A 336 -18.77 12.10 -17.55
C HIS A 336 -17.57 11.44 -18.20
N SER A 337 -17.76 11.10 -19.47
CA SER A 337 -16.70 10.66 -20.38
C SER A 337 -15.57 11.67 -20.35
N SER A 338 -14.41 11.26 -19.84
CA SER A 338 -13.13 11.94 -20.08
C SER A 338 -12.08 10.86 -20.25
N ALA A 339 -11.89 10.45 -21.50
CA ALA A 339 -10.77 9.61 -21.89
C ALA A 339 -9.48 10.43 -21.76
N PHE A 340 -8.81 10.36 -20.61
CA PHE A 340 -7.43 10.85 -20.49
C PHE A 340 -6.48 9.73 -20.90
N ARG A 341 -6.16 9.69 -22.20
CA ARG A 341 -4.98 8.98 -22.68
C ARG A 341 -3.77 9.74 -22.15
N LEU A 342 -2.97 9.12 -21.27
CA LEU A 342 -1.61 9.55 -21.00
C LEU A 342 -0.75 9.28 -22.25
N ALA A 343 -0.89 10.15 -23.23
CA ALA A 343 0.09 10.35 -24.29
C ALA A 343 1.03 11.47 -23.84
N SER A 344 2.32 11.21 -24.02
CA SER A 344 3.47 12.09 -23.81
C SER A 344 3.33 13.46 -24.50
N THR A 345 2.70 14.44 -23.85
CA THR A 345 2.56 15.82 -24.36
C THR A 345 3.35 16.86 -23.57
N TRP A 346 4.18 16.46 -22.61
CA TRP A 346 5.03 17.38 -21.84
C TRP A 346 6.41 17.67 -22.47
N LEU A 347 6.74 17.07 -23.61
CA LEU A 347 8.02 17.26 -24.31
C LEU A 347 7.96 18.16 -25.55
N ARG A 348 6.80 18.75 -25.89
CA ARG A 348 6.68 19.61 -27.10
C ARG A 348 6.57 21.11 -26.83
N TRP A 349 6.23 21.53 -25.61
CA TRP A 349 6.05 22.96 -25.31
C TRP A 349 7.36 23.68 -25.02
N THR A 350 8.31 23.02 -24.36
CA THR A 350 9.66 23.58 -24.13
C THR A 350 10.44 23.74 -25.43
N GLU A 351 10.37 22.78 -26.35
CA GLU A 351 11.00 22.85 -27.68
C GLU A 351 10.42 23.98 -28.55
N LEU A 352 9.10 24.21 -28.51
CA LEU A 352 8.47 25.32 -29.24
C LEU A 352 8.86 26.69 -28.66
N ILE A 353 8.94 26.81 -27.33
CA ILE A 353 9.34 28.07 -26.69
C ILE A 353 10.83 28.36 -26.96
N VAL A 354 11.70 27.34 -26.89
CA VAL A 354 13.13 27.47 -27.21
C VAL A 354 13.33 27.81 -28.68
N CYS A 355 12.64 27.15 -29.61
CA CYS A 355 12.69 27.48 -31.04
C CYS A 355 12.22 28.92 -31.32
N LEU A 356 11.15 29.39 -30.66
CA LEU A 356 10.64 30.73 -30.88
C LEU A 356 11.60 31.81 -30.34
N HIS A 357 12.28 31.55 -29.21
CA HIS A 357 13.32 32.47 -28.69
C HIS A 357 14.57 32.50 -29.58
N VAL A 358 14.98 31.35 -30.13
CA VAL A 358 16.13 31.28 -31.05
C VAL A 358 15.80 31.99 -32.38
N ILE A 359 14.59 31.85 -32.90
CA ILE A 359 14.15 32.55 -34.12
C ILE A 359 14.12 34.07 -33.90
N PHE A 360 13.62 34.56 -32.76
CA PHE A 360 13.63 35.99 -32.46
C PHE A 360 15.05 36.55 -32.29
N LEU A 361 15.99 35.78 -31.72
CA LEU A 361 17.40 36.14 -31.63
C LEU A 361 18.09 36.15 -33.01
N CYS A 362 17.76 35.22 -33.90
CA CYS A 362 18.30 35.19 -35.26
C CYS A 362 17.77 36.35 -36.12
N VAL A 363 16.48 36.69 -36.02
CA VAL A 363 15.88 37.81 -36.77
C VAL A 363 16.40 39.16 -36.28
N SER A 364 16.68 39.31 -34.99
CA SER A 364 17.29 40.54 -34.45
C SER A 364 18.76 40.71 -34.84
N PHE A 365 19.51 39.63 -35.05
CA PHE A 365 20.88 39.68 -35.60
C PHE A 365 20.93 39.99 -37.10
N LEU A 366 19.96 39.52 -37.88
CA LEU A 366 19.88 39.76 -39.33
C LEU A 366 19.45 41.19 -39.70
N ASN A 367 18.83 41.93 -38.77
CA ASN A 367 18.44 43.34 -38.96
C ASN A 367 19.55 44.34 -38.57
N HIS A 368 20.75 43.88 -38.21
CA HIS A 368 21.88 44.72 -37.80
C HIS A 368 23.17 44.49 -38.59
N VAL A 369 23.07 43.95 -39.82
CA VAL A 369 24.16 43.90 -40.82
C VAL A 369 23.82 44.79 -42.00
#